data_AF-A0A410WXE5-F1
#
_entry.id   AF-A0A410WXE5-F1
#
_cell.length_a   1.000
_cell.length_b   1.000
_cell.length_c   1.000
_cell.angle_alpha   90.00
_cell.angle_beta   90.00
_cell.angle_gamma   90.00
#
_symmetry.space_group_name_H-M   'P 1'
#
loop_
_entity.id
_entity.type
_entity.pdbx_description
1 polymer ?
#
loop_
_entity_poly.entity_id
_entity_poly.type
_entity_poly.pdbx_seq_one_letter_code
_entity_poly.pdbx_strand_id
1 'polypeptide(L)'
;MPRIEIEVRQVGSMSTWKEKYDFHEGDPQAWAQAMIDRFNSKLRPGENPRELVDVEVLPEESIVEHLWEKQNTITIIRGAHIYDKMRCERCGVTGKRHGLSSGIKRDSEYRAKKYEKCTGHV
;
A
#
# COMPACT_ATOMS: atom_id res chain seq x y z
N MET A 1 -4.47 1.85 -9.02
CA MET A 1 -5.25 3.10 -9.00
C MET A 1 -4.53 4.05 -8.08
N PRO A 2 -4.13 5.24 -8.55
CA PRO A 2 -3.49 6.23 -7.71
C PRO A 2 -4.45 6.64 -6.60
N ARG A 3 -3.91 6.84 -5.40
CA ARG A 3 -4.66 7.31 -4.25
C ARG A 3 -4.23 8.71 -3.94
N ILE A 4 -5.13 9.51 -3.40
CA ILE A 4 -4.78 10.81 -2.85
C ILE A 4 -5.15 10.83 -1.37
N GLU A 5 -4.35 11.53 -0.59
CA GLU A 5 -4.67 11.94 0.76
C GLU A 5 -4.98 13.43 0.74
N ILE A 6 -6.15 13.82 1.21
CA ILE A 6 -6.52 15.23 1.34
C ILE A 6 -6.49 15.60 2.81
N GLU A 7 -5.97 16.77 3.12
CA GLU A 7 -6.10 17.39 4.43
C GLU A 7 -7.21 18.42 4.39
N VAL A 8 -8.14 18.31 5.33
CA VAL A 8 -9.33 19.16 5.39
C VAL A 8 -9.47 19.80 6.77
N ARG A 9 -10.06 20.98 6.80
CA ARG A 9 -10.33 21.75 8.01
C ARG A 9 -11.79 22.17 8.04
N GLN A 10 -12.42 22.08 9.21
CA GLN A 10 -13.73 22.71 9.41
C GLN A 10 -13.55 24.21 9.67
N VAL A 11 -14.31 25.06 8.98
CA VAL A 11 -14.24 26.52 9.16
C VAL A 11 -14.61 26.87 10.61
N GLY A 12 -13.78 27.69 11.24
CA GLY A 12 -13.90 28.05 12.65
C GLY A 12 -13.29 27.05 13.64
N SER A 13 -12.73 25.94 13.16
CA SER A 13 -11.96 24.98 13.96
C SER A 13 -10.47 25.13 13.67
N MET A 14 -9.64 24.86 14.69
CA MET A 14 -8.18 24.77 14.55
C MET A 14 -7.73 23.36 14.16
N SER A 15 -8.64 22.38 14.17
CA SER A 15 -8.31 20.98 13.90
C SER A 15 -8.43 20.64 12.42
N THR A 16 -7.41 19.97 11.90
CA THR A 16 -7.40 19.35 10.58
C THR A 16 -7.46 17.83 10.70
N TRP A 17 -7.92 17.16 9.64
CA TRP A 17 -7.85 15.71 9.54
C TRP A 17 -7.59 15.27 8.10
N LYS A 18 -7.10 14.05 7.95
CA LYS A 18 -6.69 13.46 6.68
C LYS A 18 -7.68 12.41 6.21
N GLU A 19 -8.06 12.46 4.94
CA GLU A 19 -9.00 11.53 4.30
C GLU A 19 -8.34 10.94 3.04
N LYS A 20 -8.53 9.64 2.79
CA LYS A 20 -7.94 8.93 1.64
C LYS A 20 -8.99 8.57 0.61
N TYR A 21 -8.68 8.83 -0.65
CA TYR A 21 -9.58 8.56 -1.78
C TYR A 21 -8.86 7.87 -2.93
N ASP A 22 -9.58 6.99 -3.62
CA ASP A 22 -9.15 6.48 -4.91
C ASP A 22 -9.39 7.57 -5.97
N PHE A 23 -8.36 7.89 -6.74
CA PHE A 23 -8.37 8.92 -7.77
C PHE A 23 -8.11 8.28 -9.15
N HIS A 24 -8.88 8.69 -10.16
CA HIS A 24 -8.85 8.02 -11.47
C HIS A 24 -8.02 8.79 -12.50
N GLU A 25 -8.33 10.06 -12.72
CA GLU A 25 -7.71 10.88 -13.76
C GLU A 25 -7.93 12.39 -13.51
N GLY A 26 -7.07 13.23 -14.09
CA GLY A 26 -7.16 14.69 -14.04
C GLY A 26 -6.15 15.34 -13.08
N ASP A 27 -6.44 16.58 -12.68
CA ASP A 27 -5.69 17.31 -11.65
C ASP A 27 -6.21 16.93 -10.24
N PRO A 28 -5.39 16.31 -9.37
CA PRO A 28 -5.76 15.95 -8.00
C PRO A 28 -6.29 17.14 -7.18
N GLN A 29 -5.69 18.32 -7.37
CA GLN A 29 -6.06 19.52 -6.62
C GLN A 29 -7.47 19.98 -6.99
N ALA A 30 -7.74 20.12 -8.30
CA ALA A 30 -9.05 20.48 -8.80
C ALA A 30 -10.14 19.46 -8.40
N TRP A 31 -9.80 18.17 -8.43
CA TRP A 31 -10.72 17.10 -8.05
C TRP A 31 -11.08 17.16 -6.55
N ALA A 32 -10.08 17.31 -5.68
CA ALA A 32 -10.29 17.46 -4.25
C ALA A 32 -11.10 18.73 -3.93
N GLN A 33 -10.80 19.84 -4.60
CA GLN A 33 -11.54 21.10 -4.42
C GLN A 33 -13.01 20.93 -4.80
N ALA A 34 -13.29 20.34 -5.97
CA ALA A 34 -14.66 20.08 -6.42
C ALA A 34 -15.43 19.16 -5.45
N MET A 35 -14.74 18.22 -4.80
CA MET A 35 -15.35 17.38 -3.77
C MET A 35 -15.77 18.21 -2.54
N ILE A 36 -14.90 19.09 -2.04
CA ILE A 36 -15.18 19.96 -0.90
C ILE A 36 -16.31 20.94 -1.24
N ASP A 37 -16.30 21.51 -2.43
CA ASP A 37 -17.36 22.41 -2.90
C ASP A 37 -18.72 21.70 -2.93
N ARG A 38 -18.74 20.45 -3.43
CA ARG A 38 -19.96 19.62 -3.46
C ARG A 38 -20.42 19.19 -2.06
N PHE A 39 -19.50 19.00 -1.12
CA PHE A 39 -19.85 18.77 0.28
C PHE A 39 -20.51 20.02 0.87
N ASN A 40 -19.85 21.17 0.70
CA ASN A 40 -20.32 22.45 1.23
C ASN A 40 -21.67 22.87 0.62
N SER A 41 -21.94 22.52 -0.64
CA SER A 41 -23.22 22.84 -1.30
C SER A 41 -24.42 22.09 -0.71
N LYS A 42 -24.20 21.06 0.11
CA LYS A 42 -25.26 20.22 0.70
C LYS A 42 -25.47 20.48 2.19
N LEU A 43 -24.79 21.48 2.74
CA LEU A 43 -24.88 21.81 4.16
C LEU A 43 -26.28 22.31 4.52
N ARG A 44 -26.75 21.88 5.69
CA ARG A 44 -27.98 22.37 6.29
C ARG A 44 -27.70 23.65 7.09
N PRO A 45 -28.74 24.46 7.35
CA PRO A 45 -28.60 25.62 8.23
C PRO A 45 -28.00 25.22 9.60
N GLY A 46 -26.92 25.89 10.00
CA GLY A 46 -26.19 25.63 11.24
C GLY A 46 -25.04 24.63 11.13
N GLU A 47 -24.82 24.01 9.96
CA GLU A 47 -23.62 23.21 9.71
C GLU A 47 -22.46 24.09 9.21
N ASN A 48 -21.22 23.76 9.62
CA ASN A 48 -20.04 24.53 9.21
C ASN A 48 -19.39 23.95 7.94
N PRO A 49 -18.94 24.81 7.02
CA PRO A 49 -18.23 24.38 5.83
C PRO A 49 -16.85 23.81 6.13
N ARG A 50 -16.31 23.11 5.13
CA ARG A 50 -14.95 22.59 5.11
C ARG A 50 -14.10 23.37 4.12
N GLU A 51 -12.82 23.46 4.42
CA GLU A 51 -11.78 24.00 3.55
C GLU A 51 -10.77 22.91 3.24
N LEU A 52 -10.32 22.87 1.98
CA LEU A 52 -9.21 22.06 1.55
C LEU A 52 -7.91 22.74 2.00
N VAL A 53 -7.08 22.01 2.74
CA VAL A 53 -5.80 22.51 3.24
C VAL A 53 -4.65 22.02 2.37
N ASP A 54 -4.62 20.74 2.06
CA ASP A 54 -3.54 20.11 1.30
C ASP A 54 -4.04 18.89 0.50
N VAL A 55 -3.30 18.55 -0.55
CA VAL A 55 -3.54 17.36 -1.39
C VAL A 55 -2.20 16.67 -1.68
N GLU A 56 -2.06 15.47 -1.16
CA GLU A 56 -0.91 14.61 -1.40
C GLU A 56 -1.30 13.46 -2.33
N VAL A 57 -0.59 13.34 -3.46
CA VAL A 57 -0.73 12.15 -4.33
C VAL A 57 0.07 11.03 -3.67
N LEU A 58 -0.64 10.03 -3.16
CA LEU A 58 0.00 8.85 -2.61
C LEU A 58 0.60 8.04 -3.76
N PRO A 59 1.85 7.58 -3.64
CA PRO A 59 2.40 6.64 -4.61
C PRO A 59 1.45 5.45 -4.69
N GLU A 60 1.27 4.90 -5.90
CA GLU A 60 0.59 3.62 -5.99
C GLU A 60 1.28 2.65 -5.03
N GLU A 61 0.54 2.13 -4.06
CA GLU A 61 0.89 0.86 -3.44
C GLU A 61 0.81 -0.16 -4.57
N SER A 62 1.84 -0.21 -5.41
CA SER A 62 2.10 -1.37 -6.22
C SER A 62 2.18 -2.49 -5.19
N ILE A 63 1.18 -3.36 -5.18
CA ILE A 63 1.25 -4.61 -4.46
C ILE A 63 2.30 -5.38 -5.23
N VAL A 64 3.55 -5.10 -4.91
CA VAL A 64 4.66 -5.76 -5.54
C VAL A 64 4.70 -7.12 -4.88
N GLU A 65 4.15 -8.11 -5.56
CA GLU A 65 4.43 -9.49 -5.20
C GLU A 65 5.95 -9.69 -5.23
N HIS A 66 6.44 -10.50 -4.30
CA HIS A 66 7.85 -10.85 -4.28
C HIS A 66 8.24 -11.56 -5.58
N LEU A 67 9.30 -11.06 -6.22
CA LEU A 67 9.91 -11.72 -7.36
C LEU A 67 10.89 -12.77 -6.85
N TRP A 68 10.39 -14.00 -6.66
CA TRP A 68 11.14 -15.07 -6.01
C TRP A 68 12.07 -15.80 -6.98
N GLU A 69 13.35 -15.87 -6.62
CA GLU A 69 14.37 -16.64 -7.30
C GLU A 69 14.82 -17.81 -6.43
N LYS A 70 14.99 -18.98 -7.05
CA LYS A 70 15.52 -20.18 -6.40
C LYS A 70 17.04 -20.03 -6.22
N GLN A 71 17.52 -20.17 -4.99
CA GLN A 71 18.93 -19.96 -4.64
C GLN A 71 19.77 -21.25 -4.65
N ASN A 72 19.13 -22.42 -4.67
CA ASN A 72 19.79 -23.73 -4.68
C ASN A 72 19.64 -24.40 -6.03
N THR A 73 20.68 -25.04 -6.57
CA THR A 73 20.60 -25.76 -7.85
C THR A 73 19.69 -27.00 -7.75
N ILE A 74 19.77 -27.74 -6.65
CA ILE A 74 19.04 -29.00 -6.42
C ILE A 74 18.15 -28.84 -5.19
N THR A 75 16.93 -29.38 -5.25
CA THR A 75 15.97 -29.38 -4.13
C THR A 75 16.56 -30.03 -2.88
N ILE A 76 16.39 -29.38 -1.72
CA ILE A 76 16.95 -29.85 -0.45
C ILE A 76 16.00 -30.86 0.17
N ILE A 77 16.54 -32.04 0.51
CA ILE A 77 15.84 -33.10 1.23
C ILE A 77 16.51 -33.25 2.60
N ARG A 78 15.77 -32.96 3.68
CA ARG A 78 16.22 -33.14 5.07
C ARG A 78 15.14 -33.88 5.86
N GLY A 79 15.32 -35.19 6.04
CA GLY A 79 14.31 -36.04 6.65
C GLY A 79 13.00 -35.99 5.87
N ALA A 80 11.89 -35.69 6.55
CA ALA A 80 10.57 -35.52 5.93
C ALA A 80 10.36 -34.16 5.23
N HIS A 81 11.36 -33.26 5.26
CA HIS A 81 11.23 -31.92 4.68
C HIS A 81 11.91 -31.82 3.33
N ILE A 82 11.10 -31.54 2.30
CA ILE A 82 11.56 -31.25 0.94
C ILE A 82 11.27 -29.78 0.65
N TYR A 83 12.30 -29.00 0.31
CA TYR A 83 12.13 -27.58 0.02
C TYR A 83 13.22 -26.99 -0.88
N ASP A 84 12.84 -25.90 -1.55
CA ASP A 84 13.76 -24.98 -2.21
C ASP A 84 13.97 -23.74 -1.37
N LYS A 85 15.20 -23.22 -1.36
CA LYS A 85 15.52 -21.91 -0.79
C LYS A 85 15.19 -20.84 -1.81
N MET A 86 14.38 -19.87 -1.41
CA MET A 86 13.92 -18.78 -2.25
C MET A 86 14.42 -17.45 -1.69
N ARG A 87 14.73 -16.51 -2.57
CA ARG A 87 15.05 -15.13 -2.22
C ARG A 87 14.34 -14.19 -3.17
N CYS A 88 13.77 -13.11 -2.66
CA CYS A 88 13.19 -12.07 -3.50
C CYS A 88 14.31 -11.23 -4.12
N GLU A 89 14.36 -11.13 -5.44
CA GLU A 89 15.38 -10.36 -6.17
C GLU A 89 15.32 -8.85 -5.85
N ARG A 90 14.13 -8.36 -5.51
CA ARG A 90 13.85 -6.92 -5.33
C ARG A 90 14.07 -6.39 -3.92
N CYS A 91 13.90 -7.22 -2.89
CA CYS A 91 13.99 -6.77 -1.50
C CYS A 91 14.83 -7.69 -0.60
N GLY A 92 15.37 -8.77 -1.15
CA GLY A 92 16.24 -9.69 -0.44
C GLY A 92 15.57 -10.62 0.58
N VAL A 93 14.26 -10.46 0.85
CA VAL A 93 13.48 -11.34 1.74
C VAL A 93 13.67 -12.80 1.33
N THR A 94 13.88 -13.68 2.31
CA THR A 94 14.08 -15.12 2.07
C THR A 94 12.89 -15.97 2.50
N GLY A 95 12.77 -17.14 1.89
CA GLY A 95 11.73 -18.10 2.23
C GLY A 95 12.00 -19.50 1.68
N LYS A 96 11.04 -20.40 1.90
CA LYS A 96 11.09 -21.79 1.47
C LYS A 96 9.85 -22.14 0.67
N ARG A 97 10.06 -22.75 -0.49
CA ARG A 97 9.00 -23.38 -1.28
C ARG A 97 9.00 -24.88 -0.98
N HIS A 98 7.86 -25.41 -0.52
CA HIS A 98 7.74 -26.83 -0.18
C HIS A 98 7.05 -27.61 -1.30
N GLY A 99 7.68 -28.69 -1.77
CA GLY A 99 7.16 -29.53 -2.85
C GLY A 99 6.91 -28.76 -4.15
N LEU A 100 5.78 -29.03 -4.80
CA LEU A 100 5.32 -28.38 -6.04
C LEU A 100 4.35 -27.21 -5.79
N SER A 101 4.17 -26.79 -4.53
CA SER A 101 3.25 -25.70 -4.22
C SER A 101 3.77 -24.35 -4.73
N SER A 102 2.84 -23.47 -5.12
CA SER A 102 3.15 -22.08 -5.48
C SER A 102 3.44 -21.19 -4.27
N GLY A 103 3.05 -21.63 -3.07
CA GLY A 103 3.21 -20.86 -1.84
C GLY A 103 4.64 -20.88 -1.30
N ILE A 104 5.22 -19.70 -1.12
CA ILE A 104 6.53 -19.53 -0.50
C ILE A 104 6.34 -19.09 0.95
N LYS A 105 6.85 -19.88 1.89
CA LYS A 105 6.82 -19.57 3.31
C LYS A 105 8.06 -18.76 3.67
N ARG A 106 7.87 -17.48 4.00
CA ARG A 106 8.93 -16.57 4.47
C ARG A 106 9.67 -17.16 5.68
N ASP A 107 10.98 -16.96 5.73
CA ASP A 107 11.79 -17.36 6.88
C ASP A 107 11.37 -16.59 8.15
N SER A 108 11.75 -17.11 9.32
CA SER A 108 11.31 -16.58 10.62
C SER A 108 11.60 -15.09 10.81
N GLU A 109 12.74 -14.63 10.30
CA GLU A 109 13.18 -13.23 10.32
C GLU A 109 12.22 -12.30 9.54
N TYR A 110 11.55 -12.83 8.51
CA TYR A 110 10.67 -12.07 7.61
C TYR A 110 9.17 -12.34 7.84
N ARG A 111 8.79 -12.83 9.03
CA ARG A 111 7.38 -13.14 9.35
C ARG A 111 6.50 -11.90 9.57
N ALA A 112 7.07 -10.76 9.93
CA ALA A 112 6.30 -9.55 10.19
C ALA A 112 5.47 -9.13 8.96
N LYS A 113 4.30 -8.52 9.20
CA LYS A 113 3.38 -8.07 8.13
C LYS A 113 4.04 -7.14 7.11
N LYS A 114 4.99 -6.31 7.55
CA LYS A 114 5.74 -5.41 6.65
C LYS A 114 6.52 -6.12 5.54
N TYR A 115 6.86 -7.40 5.71
CA TYR A 115 7.56 -8.21 4.70
C TYR A 115 6.61 -9.07 3.86
N GLU A 116 5.29 -8.95 4.07
CA GLU A 116 4.30 -9.71 3.31
C GLU A 116 4.24 -9.25 1.86
N LYS A 117 4.40 -7.94 1.65
CA LYS A 117 4.57 -7.33 0.34
C LYS A 117 6.06 -7.06 0.08
N CYS A 118 6.44 -7.01 -1.20
CA CYS A 118 7.78 -6.58 -1.58
C CYS A 118 7.87 -5.05 -1.50
N THR A 119 8.97 -4.55 -0.92
CA THR A 119 9.22 -3.10 -0.81
C THR A 119 9.99 -2.53 -2.00
N GLY A 120 10.41 -3.36 -2.96
CA GLY A 120 10.94 -2.90 -4.24
C GLY A 120 12.20 -2.02 -4.17
N HIS A 121 13.14 -2.30 -3.25
CA HIS A 121 14.40 -1.56 -3.21
C HIS A 121 15.28 -1.93 -4.43
N VAL A 122 15.17 -1.13 -5.49
CA VAL A 122 16.24 -0.95 -6.48
C VAL A 122 16.91 0.38 -6.20
#